data_AF-A0A7V2J770-F1
#
_entry.id   AF-A0A7V2J770-F1
#
_cell.length_a   1.000
_cell.length_b   1.000
_cell.length_c   1.000
_cell.angle_alpha   90.00
_cell.angle_beta   90.00
_cell.angle_gamma   90.00
#
_symmetry.space_group_name_H-M   'P 1'
#
loop_
_entity.id
_entity.type
_entity.pdbx_description
1 polymer ?
#
loop_
_entity_poly.entity_id
_entity_poly.type
_entity_poly.pdbx_seq_one_letter_code
_entity_poly.pdbx_strand_id
1 'polypeptide(L)'
;KTHFDKTKSVEGQEIHCQTCHQHETKDKHFEVSRKKCFLCHFKNAELNKGRAKCSLCHEIPTKPLQRQKVEGAPEKEGEKTINHKSIEADGVKCASCHGHMIRGKGEVVQQMCLDCHDNEEAITKEASNKKLMHEKHVADQNASCFDCHAPIEHNKKADYIDTARLQCQTCHPDHHKYQRLLLEGAQRPGVPSIPALMAAVNTNCTACHIEEKIINGEKVANGTGKACAACHTPKHEGMVEEWKSSTASAAKEAKEIEKDAEAAIEAAKATATPEQIEEANKMMENGRGNLNIVEYGGGVHNKKYSVTLIDAAMTSFEDAIDLLAEEEEEGVEVDCECSDGKLDCADEDAKAEAKTYECACDDEDYVVCQGDE
;
A
#
# COMPACT_ATOMS: atom_id res chain seq x y z
N LYS A 1 -39.24 4.25 16.51
CA LYS A 1 -38.87 5.62 16.07
C LYS A 1 -39.52 5.86 14.71
N THR A 2 -40.20 6.99 14.52
CA THR A 2 -40.61 7.45 13.19
C THR A 2 -39.34 7.73 12.38
N HIS A 3 -39.16 7.01 11.27
CA HIS A 3 -37.99 7.16 10.40
C HIS A 3 -38.20 8.30 9.39
N PHE A 4 -39.46 8.65 9.11
CA PHE A 4 -39.85 9.69 8.18
C PHE A 4 -40.34 10.94 8.91
N ASP A 5 -39.85 12.10 8.47
CA ASP A 5 -40.19 13.43 8.95
C ASP A 5 -40.56 14.29 7.74
N LYS A 6 -41.84 14.66 7.63
CA LYS A 6 -42.37 15.47 6.51
C LYS A 6 -41.70 16.84 6.39
N THR A 7 -41.10 17.35 7.47
CA THR A 7 -40.40 18.65 7.46
C THR A 7 -39.00 18.59 6.84
N LYS A 8 -38.50 17.38 6.55
CA LYS A 8 -37.16 17.12 6.02
C LYS A 8 -37.17 16.41 4.66
N SER A 9 -38.32 16.35 4.00
CA SER A 9 -38.46 15.76 2.67
C SER A 9 -37.86 16.67 1.59
N VAL A 10 -37.57 16.08 0.42
CA VAL A 10 -37.20 16.88 -0.75
C VAL A 10 -38.41 17.69 -1.20
N GLU A 11 -38.18 18.92 -1.65
CA GLU A 11 -39.24 19.79 -2.15
C GLU A 11 -40.03 19.10 -3.28
N GLY A 12 -41.37 19.13 -3.19
CA GLY A 12 -42.26 18.48 -4.14
C GLY A 12 -42.42 16.96 -3.95
N GLN A 13 -41.68 16.35 -3.02
CA GLN A 13 -41.74 14.90 -2.80
C GLN A 13 -42.84 14.53 -1.79
N GLU A 14 -43.74 13.62 -2.20
CA GLU A 14 -44.63 12.89 -1.30
C GLU A 14 -44.23 11.40 -1.25
N ILE A 15 -44.05 10.87 -0.03
CA ILE A 15 -43.58 9.49 0.18
C ILE A 15 -44.77 8.56 0.35
N HIS A 16 -44.78 7.50 -0.44
CA HIS A 16 -45.74 6.41 -0.38
C HIS A 16 -45.08 5.12 0.14
N CYS A 17 -45.87 4.12 0.52
CA CYS A 17 -45.32 2.83 0.96
C CYS A 17 -44.38 2.23 -0.09
N GLN A 18 -44.77 2.29 -1.37
CA GLN A 18 -43.99 1.79 -2.51
C GLN A 18 -42.73 2.61 -2.80
N THR A 19 -42.64 3.83 -2.25
CA THR A 19 -41.42 4.65 -2.35
C THR A 19 -40.28 3.99 -1.61
N CYS A 20 -40.49 3.27 -0.51
CA CYS A 20 -39.42 2.58 0.22
C CYS A 20 -39.48 1.06 0.10
N HIS A 21 -40.68 0.51 -0.07
CA HIS A 21 -40.90 -0.92 -0.10
C HIS A 21 -41.23 -1.42 -1.51
N GLN A 22 -40.44 -2.37 -2.00
CA GLN A 22 -40.59 -2.92 -3.35
C GLN A 22 -40.27 -4.41 -3.35
N HIS A 23 -40.64 -5.08 -4.44
CA HIS A 23 -40.22 -6.45 -4.72
C HIS A 23 -38.84 -6.41 -5.39
N GLU A 24 -37.78 -6.58 -4.60
CA GLU A 24 -36.39 -6.46 -5.08
C GLU A 24 -35.72 -7.84 -5.26
N THR A 25 -36.13 -8.83 -4.46
CA THR A 25 -35.61 -10.21 -4.51
C THR A 25 -36.73 -11.22 -4.69
N LYS A 26 -36.39 -12.38 -5.27
CA LYS A 26 -37.32 -13.49 -5.47
C LYS A 26 -37.93 -14.00 -4.16
N ASP A 27 -37.24 -13.81 -3.03
CA ASP A 27 -37.60 -14.41 -1.75
C ASP A 27 -38.69 -13.65 -0.99
N LYS A 28 -38.93 -12.38 -1.34
CA LYS A 28 -39.88 -11.52 -0.61
C LYS A 28 -40.75 -10.70 -1.54
N HIS A 29 -42.07 -10.83 -1.40
CA HIS A 29 -43.04 -10.01 -2.11
C HIS A 29 -42.91 -8.50 -1.82
N PHE A 30 -42.44 -8.13 -0.63
CA PHE A 30 -42.28 -6.73 -0.23
C PHE A 30 -41.11 -6.58 0.74
N GLU A 31 -40.11 -5.76 0.39
CA GLU A 31 -38.99 -5.46 1.26
C GLU A 31 -38.48 -4.04 1.10
N VAL A 32 -37.75 -3.55 2.10
CA VAL A 32 -37.19 -2.19 2.09
C VAL A 32 -35.97 -2.14 1.19
N SER A 33 -36.03 -1.30 0.15
CA SER A 33 -34.92 -1.12 -0.77
C SER A 33 -33.80 -0.29 -0.14
N ARG A 34 -32.67 -0.94 0.18
CA ARG A 34 -31.48 -0.26 0.73
C ARG A 34 -30.93 0.81 -0.21
N LYS A 35 -31.01 0.57 -1.53
CA LYS A 35 -30.56 1.53 -2.55
C LYS A 35 -31.25 2.88 -2.38
N LYS A 36 -32.57 2.88 -2.12
CA LYS A 36 -33.34 4.11 -1.90
C LYS A 36 -32.95 4.82 -0.62
N CYS A 37 -32.62 4.08 0.44
CA CYS A 37 -32.02 4.65 1.65
C CYS A 37 -30.69 5.33 1.33
N PHE A 38 -29.83 4.72 0.51
CA PHE A 38 -28.54 5.31 0.14
C PHE A 38 -28.71 6.59 -0.68
N LEU A 39 -29.60 6.58 -1.67
CA LEU A 39 -29.91 7.78 -2.45
C LEU A 39 -30.43 8.90 -1.55
N CYS A 40 -31.36 8.61 -0.65
CA CYS A 40 -31.90 9.60 0.27
C CYS A 40 -30.83 10.07 1.27
N HIS A 41 -30.07 9.19 1.90
CA HIS A 41 -29.17 9.60 2.97
C HIS A 41 -27.84 10.18 2.47
N PHE A 42 -27.36 9.79 1.30
CA PHE A 42 -26.01 10.15 0.83
C PHE A 42 -25.97 11.16 -0.32
N LYS A 43 -27.04 11.33 -1.10
CA LYS A 43 -27.03 12.34 -2.18
C LYS A 43 -26.79 13.74 -1.61
N ASN A 44 -25.80 14.45 -2.15
CA ASN A 44 -25.42 15.80 -1.69
C ASN A 44 -25.17 15.91 -0.17
N ALA A 45 -24.77 14.81 0.47
CA ALA A 45 -24.46 14.79 1.89
C ALA A 45 -22.98 14.47 2.09
N GLU A 46 -22.38 15.17 3.05
CA GLU A 46 -21.03 14.82 3.50
C GLU A 46 -21.04 13.53 4.33
N LEU A 47 -19.99 12.72 4.18
CA LEU A 47 -19.84 11.46 4.91
C LEU A 47 -19.94 11.68 6.42
N ASN A 48 -20.75 10.86 7.08
CA ASN A 48 -20.99 10.89 8.53
C ASN A 48 -21.57 12.22 9.08
N LYS A 49 -22.25 13.04 8.27
CA LYS A 49 -22.91 14.28 8.72
C LYS A 49 -24.42 14.27 8.47
N GLY A 50 -25.17 14.92 9.36
CA GLY A 50 -26.62 15.08 9.22
C GLY A 50 -27.36 13.75 9.01
N ARG A 51 -28.03 13.62 7.87
CA ARG A 51 -28.71 12.38 7.46
C ARG A 51 -27.75 11.27 6.98
N ALA A 52 -26.50 11.58 6.66
CA ALA A 52 -25.50 10.58 6.26
C ALA A 52 -24.69 10.02 7.44
N LYS A 53 -25.13 10.24 8.69
CA LYS A 53 -24.47 9.68 9.88
C LYS A 53 -24.47 8.15 9.84
N CYS A 54 -23.29 7.56 9.99
CA CYS A 54 -23.11 6.10 9.97
C CYS A 54 -23.90 5.41 11.09
N SER A 55 -23.96 6.08 12.26
CA SER A 55 -24.66 5.61 13.46
C SER A 55 -26.18 5.52 13.32
N LEU A 56 -26.75 6.02 12.21
CA LEU A 56 -28.18 5.85 11.93
C LEU A 56 -28.52 4.40 11.52
N CYS A 57 -27.55 3.69 10.95
CA CYS A 57 -27.73 2.32 10.45
C CYS A 57 -26.75 1.32 11.07
N HIS A 58 -25.63 1.78 11.65
CA HIS A 58 -24.57 0.94 12.20
C HIS A 58 -24.33 1.20 13.68
N GLU A 59 -24.06 0.13 14.41
CA GLU A 59 -23.45 0.22 15.73
C GLU A 59 -21.93 0.40 15.55
N ILE A 60 -21.37 1.44 16.18
CA ILE A 60 -19.95 1.78 16.05
C ILE A 60 -19.12 0.86 16.98
N PRO A 61 -18.15 0.09 16.45
CA PRO A 61 -17.37 -0.84 17.27
C PRO A 61 -16.50 -0.14 18.31
N THR A 62 -16.46 -0.66 19.54
CA THR A 62 -15.65 -0.14 20.66
C THR A 62 -14.28 -0.79 20.79
N LYS A 63 -14.09 -1.95 20.14
CA LYS A 63 -12.84 -2.72 20.20
C LYS A 63 -11.63 -1.90 19.73
N PRO A 64 -10.44 -2.10 20.32
CA PRO A 64 -9.20 -1.52 19.82
C PRO A 64 -8.93 -1.89 18.36
N LEU A 65 -8.41 -0.94 17.60
CA LEU A 65 -7.92 -1.14 16.23
C LEU A 65 -6.49 -1.73 16.21
N GLN A 66 -5.76 -1.58 17.32
CA GLN A 66 -4.43 -2.15 17.51
C GLN A 66 -4.55 -3.63 17.88
N ARG A 67 -4.00 -4.52 17.03
CA ARG A 67 -4.06 -5.99 17.24
C ARG A 67 -3.46 -6.45 18.57
N GLN A 68 -2.47 -5.72 19.06
CA GLN A 68 -1.76 -6.00 20.30
C GLN A 68 -2.51 -5.55 21.57
N LYS A 69 -3.64 -4.82 21.44
CA LYS A 69 -4.40 -4.30 22.58
C LYS A 69 -5.71 -5.05 22.77
N VAL A 70 -6.09 -5.21 24.04
CA VAL A 70 -7.36 -5.82 24.46
C VAL A 70 -8.29 -4.73 25.00
N GLU A 71 -9.58 -4.88 24.75
CA GLU A 71 -10.60 -3.95 25.23
C GLU A 71 -10.61 -3.90 26.77
N GLY A 72 -10.57 -2.70 27.35
CA GLY A 72 -10.57 -2.49 28.79
C GLY A 72 -9.22 -2.69 29.50
N ALA A 73 -8.15 -3.00 28.76
CA ALA A 73 -6.80 -3.08 29.34
C ALA A 73 -6.30 -1.68 29.77
N PRO A 74 -5.54 -1.58 30.88
CA PRO A 74 -4.98 -0.31 31.32
C PRO A 74 -3.95 0.23 30.33
N GLU A 75 -3.95 1.54 30.11
CA GLU A 75 -2.96 2.20 29.27
C GLU A 75 -1.62 2.32 30.01
N LYS A 76 -0.54 1.90 29.35
CA LYS A 76 0.81 2.15 29.84
C LYS A 76 1.23 3.59 29.53
N GLU A 77 2.16 4.13 30.32
CA GLU A 77 2.70 5.47 30.10
C GLU A 77 3.27 5.62 28.69
N GLY A 78 2.83 6.65 27.97
CA GLY A 78 3.26 6.91 26.59
C GLY A 78 2.53 6.10 25.51
N GLU A 79 1.59 5.22 25.88
CA GLU A 79 0.73 4.53 24.93
C GLU A 79 -0.67 5.14 24.88
N LYS A 80 -1.32 5.01 23.71
CA LYS A 80 -2.73 5.38 23.51
C LYS A 80 -3.47 4.20 22.90
N THR A 81 -4.65 3.87 23.41
CA THR A 81 -5.54 2.88 22.82
C THR A 81 -6.39 3.54 21.75
N ILE A 82 -6.24 3.09 20.51
CA ILE A 82 -6.93 3.62 19.34
C ILE A 82 -8.17 2.76 19.09
N ASN A 83 -9.35 3.36 19.23
CA ASN A 83 -10.65 2.78 18.89
C ASN A 83 -11.55 3.86 18.28
N HIS A 84 -12.75 3.52 17.81
CA HIS A 84 -13.62 4.52 17.18
C HIS A 84 -13.98 5.69 18.10
N LYS A 85 -14.08 5.45 19.42
CA LYS A 85 -14.37 6.51 20.40
C LYS A 85 -13.21 7.48 20.53
N SER A 86 -11.97 6.99 20.58
CA SER A 86 -10.78 7.85 20.60
C SER A 86 -10.65 8.63 19.29
N ILE A 87 -10.83 7.97 18.15
CA ILE A 87 -10.80 8.59 16.80
C ILE A 87 -11.83 9.71 16.68
N GLU A 88 -13.06 9.52 17.18
CA GLU A 88 -14.08 10.57 17.20
C GLU A 88 -13.69 11.73 18.14
N ALA A 89 -13.18 11.42 19.34
CA ALA A 89 -12.72 12.42 20.30
C ALA A 89 -11.53 13.25 19.78
N ASP A 90 -10.66 12.63 18.98
CA ASP A 90 -9.52 13.25 18.33
C ASP A 90 -9.91 14.06 17.06
N GLY A 91 -11.18 14.01 16.64
CA GLY A 91 -11.67 14.73 15.46
C GLY A 91 -11.21 14.14 14.13
N VAL A 92 -10.73 12.90 14.12
CA VAL A 92 -10.27 12.21 12.90
C VAL A 92 -11.48 11.87 12.02
N LYS A 93 -11.42 12.27 10.75
CA LYS A 93 -12.54 12.09 9.81
C LYS A 93 -12.76 10.60 9.53
N CYS A 94 -14.01 10.15 9.56
CA CYS A 94 -14.35 8.76 9.20
C CYS A 94 -13.90 8.40 7.78
N ALA A 95 -13.83 9.39 6.88
CA ALA A 95 -13.36 9.24 5.51
C ALA A 95 -11.90 8.74 5.43
N SER A 96 -11.08 8.97 6.46
CA SER A 96 -9.69 8.52 6.54
C SER A 96 -9.55 6.99 6.50
N CYS A 97 -10.60 6.24 6.83
CA CYS A 97 -10.65 4.77 6.68
C CYS A 97 -11.84 4.30 5.83
N HIS A 98 -12.98 4.97 5.94
CA HIS A 98 -14.24 4.58 5.30
C HIS A 98 -14.58 5.40 4.05
N GLY A 99 -13.64 6.17 3.49
CA GLY A 99 -13.90 7.01 2.31
C GLY A 99 -14.43 6.23 1.10
N HIS A 100 -14.04 4.97 0.97
CA HIS A 100 -14.45 4.07 -0.12
C HIS A 100 -15.87 3.54 -0.01
N MET A 101 -16.50 3.69 1.15
CA MET A 101 -17.76 3.02 1.47
C MET A 101 -18.93 3.55 0.66
N ILE A 102 -18.87 4.78 0.15
CA ILE A 102 -19.96 5.42 -0.60
C ILE A 102 -19.43 5.81 -1.97
N ARG A 103 -20.05 5.30 -3.04
CA ARG A 103 -19.68 5.60 -4.42
C ARG A 103 -20.89 6.05 -5.24
N GLY A 104 -20.67 7.03 -6.10
CA GLY A 104 -21.72 7.69 -6.85
C GLY A 104 -22.36 8.85 -6.08
N LYS A 105 -22.98 9.78 -6.83
CA LYS A 105 -23.63 10.98 -6.30
C LYS A 105 -25.16 10.95 -6.41
N GLY A 106 -25.70 9.92 -7.05
CA GLY A 106 -27.12 9.83 -7.36
C GLY A 106 -27.58 10.93 -8.31
N GLU A 107 -26.74 11.31 -9.27
CA GLU A 107 -27.05 12.31 -10.32
C GLU A 107 -28.31 11.90 -11.11
N VAL A 108 -29.02 12.87 -11.67
CA VAL A 108 -30.07 12.59 -12.66
C VAL A 108 -29.41 12.26 -13.99
N VAL A 109 -29.77 11.16 -14.61
CA VAL A 109 -29.29 10.76 -15.93
C VAL A 109 -30.29 11.24 -16.97
N GLN A 110 -29.94 12.27 -17.74
CA GLN A 110 -30.87 12.92 -18.68
C GLN A 110 -31.41 11.96 -19.75
N GLN A 111 -30.61 10.97 -20.16
CA GLN A 111 -31.03 9.97 -21.14
C GLN A 111 -32.21 9.13 -20.65
N MET A 112 -32.35 8.90 -19.33
CA MET A 112 -33.47 8.12 -18.77
C MET A 112 -34.82 8.83 -18.95
N CYS A 113 -34.83 10.15 -19.15
CA CYS A 113 -36.06 10.88 -19.45
C CYS A 113 -36.72 10.39 -20.74
N LEU A 114 -35.93 9.91 -21.69
CA LEU A 114 -36.40 9.45 -23.00
C LEU A 114 -37.01 8.05 -22.96
N ASP A 115 -36.94 7.35 -21.83
CA ASP A 115 -37.60 6.05 -21.65
C ASP A 115 -39.13 6.20 -21.62
N CYS A 116 -39.64 7.42 -21.35
CA CYS A 116 -41.06 7.73 -21.26
C CYS A 116 -41.49 8.97 -22.06
N HIS A 117 -40.57 9.83 -22.48
CA HIS A 117 -40.89 11.08 -23.16
C HIS A 117 -40.22 11.22 -24.53
N ASP A 118 -41.00 11.58 -25.54
CA ASP A 118 -40.55 11.64 -26.94
C ASP A 118 -39.95 13.00 -27.38
N ASN A 119 -40.05 14.05 -26.55
CA ASN A 119 -39.64 15.43 -26.93
C ASN A 119 -38.51 15.97 -26.06
N GLU A 120 -37.27 15.69 -26.46
CA GLU A 120 -36.04 16.04 -25.74
C GLU A 120 -35.89 17.54 -25.43
N GLU A 121 -36.26 18.42 -26.37
CA GLU A 121 -36.04 19.86 -26.22
C GLU A 121 -36.95 20.48 -25.14
N ALA A 122 -38.20 20.03 -25.06
CA ALA A 122 -39.14 20.49 -24.06
C ALA A 122 -38.79 20.00 -22.65
N ILE A 123 -38.34 18.74 -22.52
CA ILE A 123 -38.02 18.12 -21.23
C ILE A 123 -36.73 18.70 -20.64
N THR A 124 -35.71 18.92 -21.47
CA THR A 124 -34.39 19.34 -21.00
C THR A 124 -34.42 20.69 -20.27
N LYS A 125 -35.35 21.59 -20.66
CA LYS A 125 -35.55 22.89 -20.01
C LYS A 125 -36.01 22.76 -18.55
N GLU A 126 -36.87 21.78 -18.27
CA GLU A 126 -37.47 21.60 -16.94
C GLU A 126 -36.84 20.45 -16.13
N ALA A 127 -35.98 19.61 -16.73
CA ALA A 127 -35.38 18.44 -16.06
C ALA A 127 -34.59 18.79 -14.77
N SER A 128 -34.14 20.05 -14.64
CA SER A 128 -33.45 20.54 -13.43
C SER A 128 -34.39 21.06 -12.33
N ASN A 129 -35.68 21.24 -12.63
CA ASN A 129 -36.70 21.74 -11.72
C ASN A 129 -37.10 20.66 -10.70
N LYS A 130 -36.34 20.56 -9.61
CA LYS A 130 -36.50 19.52 -8.58
C LYS A 130 -37.92 19.40 -8.05
N LYS A 131 -38.60 20.51 -7.80
CA LYS A 131 -39.97 20.50 -7.27
C LYS A 131 -40.93 19.86 -8.27
N LEU A 132 -40.95 20.37 -9.50
CA LEU A 132 -41.80 19.84 -10.57
C LEU A 132 -41.53 18.36 -10.82
N MET A 133 -40.24 17.97 -10.89
CA MET A 133 -39.86 16.58 -11.12
C MET A 133 -40.38 15.66 -10.02
N HIS A 134 -40.20 15.99 -8.74
CA HIS A 134 -40.69 15.14 -7.66
C HIS A 134 -42.21 15.14 -7.54
N GLU A 135 -42.90 16.27 -7.79
CA GLU A 135 -44.36 16.33 -7.76
C GLU A 135 -44.98 15.42 -8.83
N LYS A 136 -44.53 15.57 -10.09
CA LYS A 136 -45.15 14.86 -11.22
C LYS A 136 -44.74 13.42 -11.37
N HIS A 137 -43.58 13.03 -10.83
CA HIS A 137 -43.07 11.68 -11.00
C HIS A 137 -43.17 10.86 -9.72
N VAL A 138 -42.77 11.42 -8.57
CA VAL A 138 -42.71 10.67 -7.31
C VAL A 138 -44.00 10.79 -6.50
N ALA A 139 -44.53 12.01 -6.34
CA ALA A 139 -45.77 12.23 -5.59
C ALA A 139 -46.99 11.67 -6.34
N ASP A 140 -47.11 11.95 -7.63
CA ASP A 140 -48.17 11.38 -8.48
C ASP A 140 -47.96 9.87 -8.78
N GLN A 141 -46.91 9.24 -8.24
CA GLN A 141 -46.57 7.82 -8.39
C GLN A 141 -46.36 7.32 -9.84
N ASN A 142 -45.93 8.21 -10.75
CA ASN A 142 -45.69 7.87 -12.15
C ASN A 142 -44.30 7.27 -12.41
N ALA A 143 -43.31 7.53 -11.54
CA ALA A 143 -41.97 6.96 -11.64
C ALA A 143 -41.32 6.72 -10.27
N SER A 144 -40.38 5.77 -10.24
CA SER A 144 -39.51 5.46 -9.11
C SER A 144 -38.24 6.32 -9.14
N CYS A 145 -37.53 6.40 -8.01
CA CYS A 145 -36.33 7.22 -7.89
C CYS A 145 -35.23 6.84 -8.89
N PHE A 146 -35.11 5.55 -9.22
CA PHE A 146 -34.05 5.02 -10.10
C PHE A 146 -34.42 5.05 -11.59
N ASP A 147 -35.62 5.52 -11.92
CA ASP A 147 -36.01 5.82 -13.30
C ASP A 147 -35.40 7.17 -13.74
N CYS A 148 -34.76 7.91 -12.82
CA CYS A 148 -34.05 9.15 -13.12
C CYS A 148 -32.67 9.22 -12.45
N HIS A 149 -32.52 8.72 -11.22
CA HIS A 149 -31.27 8.79 -10.48
C HIS A 149 -30.38 7.58 -10.72
N ALA A 150 -29.09 7.83 -10.93
CA ALA A 150 -28.09 6.78 -10.80
C ALA A 150 -28.07 6.21 -9.36
N PRO A 151 -27.80 4.91 -9.16
CA PRO A 151 -27.67 4.35 -7.83
C PRO A 151 -26.44 4.92 -7.09
N ILE A 152 -26.56 5.06 -5.77
CA ILE A 152 -25.42 5.25 -4.87
C ILE A 152 -25.08 3.88 -4.29
N GLU A 153 -23.84 3.46 -4.46
CA GLU A 153 -23.34 2.23 -3.87
C GLU A 153 -22.87 2.46 -2.44
N HIS A 154 -23.24 1.54 -1.56
CA HIS A 154 -22.66 1.43 -0.23
C HIS A 154 -22.02 0.05 -0.05
N ASN A 155 -20.73 -0.08 -0.35
CA ASN A 155 -20.08 -1.37 -0.56
C ASN A 155 -18.75 -1.52 0.19
N LYS A 156 -18.64 -2.58 0.99
CA LYS A 156 -17.42 -2.94 1.74
C LYS A 156 -16.31 -3.55 0.90
N LYS A 157 -16.60 -4.00 -0.33
CA LYS A 157 -15.62 -4.64 -1.23
C LYS A 157 -14.81 -3.63 -2.05
N ALA A 158 -15.12 -2.36 -1.92
CA ALA A 158 -14.41 -1.28 -2.59
C ALA A 158 -12.99 -1.14 -2.02
N ASP A 159 -11.99 -0.99 -2.90
CA ASP A 159 -10.61 -0.73 -2.49
C ASP A 159 -10.51 0.59 -1.70
N TYR A 160 -10.00 0.50 -0.47
CA TYR A 160 -9.89 1.62 0.46
C TYR A 160 -8.74 2.56 0.13
N ILE A 161 -7.68 2.08 -0.53
CA ILE A 161 -6.52 2.85 -0.95
C ILE A 161 -6.87 3.64 -2.22
N ASP A 162 -7.49 2.98 -3.20
CA ASP A 162 -7.71 3.56 -4.54
C ASP A 162 -8.84 4.59 -4.61
N THR A 163 -9.63 4.74 -3.55
CA THR A 163 -10.68 5.77 -3.51
C THR A 163 -10.09 7.19 -3.66
N ALA A 164 -8.86 7.42 -3.20
CA ALA A 164 -8.16 8.68 -3.41
C ALA A 164 -7.58 8.85 -4.83
N ARG A 165 -7.52 7.76 -5.62
CA ARG A 165 -6.86 7.69 -6.94
C ARG A 165 -7.82 7.56 -8.12
N LEU A 166 -9.09 7.23 -7.85
CA LEU A 166 -10.06 6.79 -8.87
C LEU A 166 -10.23 7.77 -10.05
N GLN A 167 -10.06 9.06 -9.82
CA GLN A 167 -10.17 10.09 -10.87
C GLN A 167 -8.88 10.27 -11.70
N CYS A 168 -7.73 9.86 -11.15
CA CYS A 168 -6.42 10.08 -11.77
C CYS A 168 -5.95 8.85 -12.54
N GLN A 169 -6.34 7.64 -12.11
CA GLN A 169 -5.88 6.37 -12.70
C GLN A 169 -6.24 6.22 -14.18
N THR A 170 -7.31 6.87 -14.65
CA THR A 170 -7.71 6.82 -16.07
C THR A 170 -6.64 7.40 -16.99
N CYS A 171 -5.90 8.42 -16.55
CA CYS A 171 -4.83 9.03 -17.33
C CYS A 171 -3.43 8.74 -16.76
N HIS A 172 -3.32 8.45 -15.47
CA HIS A 172 -2.07 8.17 -14.76
C HIS A 172 -2.21 6.91 -13.89
N PRO A 173 -2.29 5.72 -14.49
CA PRO A 173 -2.56 4.48 -13.75
C PRO A 173 -1.50 4.19 -12.68
N ASP A 174 -0.23 4.49 -12.96
CA ASP A 174 0.91 4.09 -12.14
C ASP A 174 1.48 5.18 -11.22
N HIS A 175 0.91 6.38 -11.15
CA HIS A 175 1.51 7.51 -10.41
C HIS A 175 1.76 7.23 -8.92
N HIS A 176 0.99 6.32 -8.30
CA HIS A 176 1.14 5.93 -6.89
C HIS A 176 1.46 4.44 -6.71
N LYS A 177 2.04 3.80 -7.74
CA LYS A 177 2.31 2.36 -7.75
C LYS A 177 3.20 1.93 -6.58
N TYR A 178 4.31 2.64 -6.34
CA TYR A 178 5.29 2.24 -5.32
C TYR A 178 4.80 2.44 -3.88
N GLN A 179 4.05 3.52 -3.62
CA GLN A 179 3.40 3.76 -2.34
C GLN A 179 2.40 2.63 -2.03
N ARG A 180 1.64 2.19 -3.04
CA ARG A 180 0.73 1.05 -2.91
C ARG A 180 1.49 -0.26 -2.62
N LEU A 181 2.56 -0.55 -3.36
CA LEU A 181 3.38 -1.75 -3.14
C LEU A 181 3.95 -1.81 -1.71
N LEU A 182 4.41 -0.68 -1.17
CA LEU A 182 4.88 -0.61 0.21
C LEU A 182 3.75 -0.85 1.22
N LEU A 183 2.58 -0.21 1.03
CA LEU A 183 1.43 -0.40 1.93
C LEU A 183 0.91 -1.84 1.92
N GLU A 184 0.81 -2.45 0.74
CA GLU A 184 0.38 -3.84 0.56
C GLU A 184 1.38 -4.83 1.17
N GLY A 185 2.69 -4.58 1.00
CA GLY A 185 3.73 -5.44 1.55
C GLY A 185 3.61 -6.88 1.06
N ALA A 186 3.34 -7.06 -0.24
CA ALA A 186 3.18 -8.39 -0.85
C ALA A 186 4.51 -9.17 -0.83
N GLN A 187 4.44 -10.49 -0.91
CA GLN A 187 5.63 -11.34 -1.02
C GLN A 187 6.37 -11.07 -2.36
N ARG A 188 7.71 -11.13 -2.32
CA ARG A 188 8.60 -11.04 -3.51
C ARG A 188 9.72 -12.09 -3.38
N PRO A 189 10.51 -12.38 -4.43
CA PRO A 189 11.69 -13.24 -4.31
C PRO A 189 12.59 -12.76 -3.18
N GLY A 190 12.95 -13.66 -2.25
CA GLY A 190 13.77 -13.33 -1.06
C GLY A 190 13.08 -12.48 0.02
N VAL A 191 11.84 -12.02 -0.18
CA VAL A 191 11.16 -11.08 0.73
C VAL A 191 9.79 -11.62 1.15
N PRO A 192 9.55 -11.88 2.45
CA PRO A 192 8.24 -12.33 2.93
C PRO A 192 7.18 -11.23 2.83
N SER A 193 5.90 -11.61 2.82
CA SER A 193 4.82 -10.61 2.90
C SER A 193 4.80 -9.95 4.28
N ILE A 194 4.86 -8.61 4.30
CA ILE A 194 4.79 -7.79 5.50
C ILE A 194 3.83 -6.61 5.24
N PRO A 195 2.50 -6.81 5.29
CA PRO A 195 1.54 -5.73 5.08
C PRO A 195 1.69 -4.60 6.12
N ALA A 196 1.47 -3.36 5.70
CA ALA A 196 1.60 -2.21 6.59
C ALA A 196 0.56 -2.24 7.73
N LEU A 197 0.96 -1.78 8.92
CA LEU A 197 0.08 -1.75 10.09
C LEU A 197 -1.18 -0.88 9.85
N MET A 198 -1.02 0.23 9.14
CA MET A 198 -2.14 1.14 8.83
C MET A 198 -3.06 0.57 7.74
N ALA A 199 -2.52 -0.24 6.83
CA ALA A 199 -3.31 -1.00 5.85
C ALA A 199 -4.23 -2.02 6.53
N ALA A 200 -3.78 -2.66 7.62
CA ALA A 200 -4.57 -3.64 8.36
C ALA A 200 -5.85 -3.08 9.02
N VAL A 201 -5.96 -1.75 9.14
CA VAL A 201 -7.12 -1.03 9.68
C VAL A 201 -7.81 -0.15 8.63
N ASN A 202 -7.53 -0.40 7.35
CA ASN A 202 -8.09 0.31 6.19
C ASN A 202 -7.80 1.81 6.14
N THR A 203 -6.73 2.29 6.78
CA THR A 203 -6.31 3.69 6.66
C THR A 203 -5.90 3.98 5.21
N ASN A 204 -6.41 5.06 4.63
CA ASN A 204 -6.14 5.43 3.24
C ASN A 204 -5.21 6.66 3.13
N CYS A 205 -4.83 7.02 1.90
CA CYS A 205 -3.86 8.09 1.64
C CYS A 205 -4.27 9.43 2.29
N THR A 206 -5.56 9.76 2.28
CA THR A 206 -6.10 11.02 2.82
C THR A 206 -6.14 11.07 4.35
N ALA A 207 -5.81 9.97 5.03
CA ALA A 207 -5.61 9.99 6.47
C ALA A 207 -4.31 10.71 6.85
N CYS A 208 -3.25 10.54 6.05
CA CYS A 208 -1.94 11.12 6.31
C CYS A 208 -1.67 12.35 5.44
N HIS A 209 -2.08 12.31 4.16
CA HIS A 209 -1.89 13.40 3.20
C HIS A 209 -3.03 14.42 3.31
N ILE A 210 -2.98 15.23 4.37
CA ILE A 210 -4.04 16.20 4.72
C ILE A 210 -3.66 17.66 4.49
N GLU A 211 -2.38 17.96 4.27
CA GLU A 211 -1.89 19.31 4.01
C GLU A 211 -1.67 19.52 2.51
N GLU A 212 -1.92 20.73 2.00
CA GLU A 212 -1.58 21.08 0.62
C GLU A 212 -0.17 21.67 0.57
N LYS A 213 0.67 21.18 -0.35
CA LYS A 213 1.97 21.76 -0.68
C LYS A 213 2.00 22.09 -2.16
N ILE A 214 2.67 23.18 -2.52
CA ILE A 214 2.91 23.51 -3.93
C ILE A 214 4.26 22.91 -4.35
N ILE A 215 4.25 22.07 -5.39
CA ILE A 215 5.44 21.47 -6.00
C ILE A 215 5.38 21.80 -7.49
N ASN A 216 6.39 22.50 -8.02
CA ASN A 216 6.47 22.88 -9.42
C ASN A 216 5.20 23.60 -9.97
N GLY A 217 4.54 24.39 -9.13
CA GLY A 217 3.31 25.12 -9.47
C GLY A 217 2.01 24.33 -9.26
N GLU A 218 2.08 23.03 -8.94
CA GLU A 218 0.92 22.17 -8.71
C GLU A 218 0.63 21.99 -7.22
N LYS A 219 -0.65 21.92 -6.86
CA LYS A 219 -1.08 21.58 -5.50
C LYS A 219 -1.03 20.07 -5.31
N VAL A 220 -0.21 19.60 -4.38
CA VAL A 220 -0.03 18.19 -4.05
C VAL A 220 -0.39 17.98 -2.58
N ALA A 221 -1.16 16.92 -2.31
CA ALA A 221 -1.47 16.51 -0.96
C ALA A 221 -0.20 15.92 -0.30
N ASN A 222 0.22 16.49 0.81
CA ASN A 222 1.44 16.15 1.51
C ASN A 222 1.15 15.61 2.92
N GLY A 223 1.89 14.57 3.31
CA GLY A 223 1.85 14.01 4.66
C GLY A 223 2.83 14.71 5.61
N THR A 224 2.41 14.89 6.86
CA THR A 224 3.24 15.46 7.93
C THR A 224 3.14 14.61 9.21
N GLY A 225 4.13 14.74 10.09
CA GLY A 225 4.11 14.04 11.39
C GLY A 225 2.89 14.40 12.26
N LYS A 226 2.31 15.59 12.05
CA LYS A 226 1.04 15.99 12.69
C LYS A 226 -0.10 15.05 12.35
N ALA A 227 -0.15 14.52 11.12
CA ALA A 227 -1.16 13.55 10.73
C ALA A 227 -1.02 12.23 11.51
N CYS A 228 0.21 11.83 11.86
CA CYS A 228 0.46 10.69 12.73
C CYS A 228 -0.04 10.98 14.15
N ALA A 229 0.33 12.14 14.70
CA ALA A 229 -0.08 12.57 16.04
C ALA A 229 -1.59 12.83 16.18
N ALA A 230 -2.33 12.95 15.08
CA ALA A 230 -3.80 13.05 15.12
C ALA A 230 -4.46 11.76 15.66
N CYS A 231 -3.83 10.59 15.44
CA CYS A 231 -4.32 9.31 15.98
C CYS A 231 -3.41 8.75 17.08
N HIS A 232 -2.11 9.00 16.99
CA HIS A 232 -1.10 8.52 17.92
C HIS A 232 -0.75 9.55 18.99
N THR A 233 0.20 9.24 19.86
CA THR A 233 0.70 10.22 20.84
C THR A 233 1.59 11.27 20.16
N PRO A 234 1.77 12.47 20.73
CA PRO A 234 2.60 13.53 20.13
C PRO A 234 4.04 13.12 19.80
N LYS A 235 4.59 12.14 20.53
CA LYS A 235 5.93 11.57 20.27
C LYS A 235 6.06 11.00 18.85
N HIS A 236 4.96 10.60 18.22
CA HIS A 236 4.96 10.03 16.87
C HIS A 236 5.14 11.07 15.76
N GLU A 237 5.11 12.37 16.06
CA GLU A 237 5.35 13.41 15.04
C GLU A 237 6.78 13.32 14.47
N GLY A 238 7.78 13.08 15.33
CA GLY A 238 9.18 12.92 14.90
C GLY A 238 9.49 11.61 14.18
N MET A 239 8.61 10.61 14.29
CA MET A 239 8.80 9.29 13.71
C MET A 239 8.87 9.31 12.18
N VAL A 240 8.13 10.23 11.54
CA VAL A 240 8.11 10.36 10.08
C VAL A 240 9.49 10.71 9.52
N GLU A 241 10.17 11.69 10.13
CA GLU A 241 11.49 12.14 9.67
C GLU A 241 12.59 11.11 10.01
N GLU A 242 12.50 10.48 11.19
CA GLU A 242 13.37 9.36 11.54
C GLU A 242 13.28 8.23 10.50
N TRP A 243 12.06 7.82 10.15
CA TRP A 243 11.83 6.74 9.20
C TRP A 243 12.36 7.09 7.82
N LYS A 244 12.04 8.29 7.30
CA LYS A 244 12.58 8.79 6.03
C LYS A 244 14.11 8.76 6.02
N SER A 245 14.74 9.31 7.06
CA SER A 245 16.20 9.38 7.14
C SER A 245 16.81 7.97 7.18
N SER A 246 16.29 7.09 8.03
CA SER A 246 16.81 5.73 8.17
C SER A 246 16.73 4.93 6.87
N THR A 247 15.59 4.98 6.17
CA THR A 247 15.44 4.27 4.89
C THR A 247 16.25 4.90 3.77
N ALA A 248 16.45 6.22 3.77
CA ALA A 248 17.29 6.89 2.78
C ALA A 248 18.78 6.56 2.98
N SER A 249 19.24 6.50 4.22
CA SER A 249 20.61 6.07 4.56
C SER A 249 20.86 4.63 4.11
N ALA A 250 19.98 3.69 4.47
CA ALA A 250 20.14 2.29 4.08
C ALA A 250 20.04 2.09 2.55
N ALA A 251 19.14 2.82 1.86
CA ALA A 251 19.09 2.77 0.39
C ALA A 251 20.36 3.32 -0.26
N LYS A 252 21.02 4.31 0.35
CA LYS A 252 22.30 4.82 -0.13
C LYS A 252 23.42 3.78 0.02
N GLU A 253 23.46 3.06 1.14
CA GLU A 253 24.42 1.97 1.36
C GLU A 253 24.24 0.87 0.30
N ALA A 254 23.00 0.43 0.07
CA ALA A 254 22.71 -0.57 -0.96
C ALA A 254 23.10 -0.12 -2.39
N LYS A 255 23.04 1.18 -2.68
CA LYS A 255 23.50 1.75 -3.96
C LYS A 255 25.01 1.77 -4.14
N GLU A 256 25.79 1.78 -3.06
CA GLU A 256 27.23 1.63 -3.20
C GLU A 256 27.55 0.17 -3.56
N ILE A 257 26.90 -0.80 -2.92
CA ILE A 257 27.01 -2.23 -3.27
C ILE A 257 26.55 -2.49 -4.71
N GLU A 258 25.47 -1.83 -5.16
CA GLU A 258 25.01 -1.90 -6.56
C GLU A 258 26.13 -1.51 -7.55
N LYS A 259 26.90 -0.46 -7.25
CA LYS A 259 28.02 -0.03 -8.11
C LYS A 259 29.17 -1.02 -8.09
N ASP A 260 29.46 -1.61 -6.93
CA ASP A 260 30.50 -2.63 -6.81
C ASP A 260 30.11 -3.88 -7.63
N ALA A 261 28.83 -4.28 -7.59
CA ALA A 261 28.29 -5.37 -8.41
C ALA A 261 28.31 -5.03 -9.92
N GLU A 262 27.98 -3.81 -10.31
CA GLU A 262 28.14 -3.35 -11.70
C GLU A 262 29.60 -3.45 -12.16
N ALA A 263 30.55 -3.02 -11.32
CA ALA A 263 31.97 -3.10 -11.62
C ALA A 263 32.47 -4.55 -11.74
N ALA A 264 32.01 -5.44 -10.85
CA ALA A 264 32.32 -6.87 -10.89
C ALA A 264 31.81 -7.52 -12.19
N ILE A 265 30.56 -7.22 -12.58
CA ILE A 265 29.98 -7.70 -13.84
C ILE A 265 30.79 -7.21 -15.04
N GLU A 266 31.20 -5.94 -15.07
CA GLU A 266 32.00 -5.40 -16.16
C GLU A 266 33.40 -6.04 -16.25
N ALA A 267 34.05 -6.28 -15.10
CA ALA A 267 35.36 -6.92 -15.05
C ALA A 267 35.30 -8.39 -15.50
N ALA A 268 34.26 -9.12 -15.09
CA ALA A 268 34.09 -10.54 -15.39
C ALA A 268 33.64 -10.83 -16.83
N LYS A 269 33.33 -9.83 -17.67
CA LYS A 269 32.89 -10.06 -19.07
C LYS A 269 33.85 -10.87 -19.93
N ALA A 270 35.15 -10.82 -19.60
CA ALA A 270 36.18 -11.54 -20.34
C ALA A 270 36.43 -12.97 -19.83
N THR A 271 36.07 -13.26 -18.58
CA THR A 271 36.43 -14.49 -17.87
C THR A 271 35.22 -15.36 -17.54
N ALA A 272 34.07 -14.77 -17.23
CA ALA A 272 32.85 -15.49 -16.88
C ALA A 272 32.07 -16.02 -18.10
N THR A 273 31.31 -17.08 -17.88
CA THR A 273 30.41 -17.67 -18.88
C THR A 273 29.22 -16.75 -19.19
N PRO A 274 28.64 -16.81 -20.41
CA PRO A 274 27.41 -16.09 -20.72
C PRO A 274 26.28 -16.35 -19.72
N GLU A 275 26.17 -17.58 -19.24
CA GLU A 275 25.17 -18.00 -18.25
C GLU A 275 25.38 -17.31 -16.89
N GLN A 276 26.62 -17.22 -16.40
CA GLN A 276 26.94 -16.49 -15.15
C GLN A 276 26.61 -15.01 -15.28
N ILE A 277 26.95 -14.38 -16.42
CA ILE A 277 26.62 -12.98 -16.68
C ILE A 277 25.11 -12.77 -16.75
N GLU A 278 24.36 -13.67 -17.38
CA GLU A 278 22.89 -13.59 -17.40
C GLU A 278 22.30 -13.68 -15.99
N GLU A 279 22.79 -14.60 -15.17
CA GLU A 279 22.31 -14.80 -13.81
C GLU A 279 22.65 -13.61 -12.90
N ALA A 280 23.87 -13.08 -12.96
CA ALA A 280 24.26 -11.85 -12.27
C ALA A 280 23.36 -10.66 -12.66
N ASN A 281 23.03 -10.52 -13.96
CA ASN A 281 22.11 -9.47 -14.41
C ASN A 281 20.67 -9.63 -13.87
N LYS A 282 20.18 -10.86 -13.71
CA LYS A 282 18.87 -11.11 -13.06
C LYS A 282 18.88 -10.71 -11.60
N MET A 283 19.97 -11.00 -10.89
CA MET A 283 20.18 -10.58 -9.50
C MET A 283 20.18 -9.04 -9.41
N MET A 284 20.89 -8.36 -10.33
CA MET A 284 20.86 -6.89 -10.44
C MET A 284 19.45 -6.34 -10.68
N GLU A 285 18.68 -6.95 -11.60
CA GLU A 285 17.28 -6.54 -11.86
C GLU A 285 16.40 -6.70 -10.62
N ASN A 286 16.54 -7.80 -9.88
CA ASN A 286 15.81 -8.04 -8.64
C ASN A 286 16.17 -6.98 -7.57
N GLY A 287 17.46 -6.77 -7.33
CA GLY A 287 17.95 -5.79 -6.36
C GLY A 287 17.47 -4.37 -6.68
N ARG A 288 17.64 -3.93 -7.93
CA ARG A 288 17.11 -2.64 -8.43
C ARG A 288 15.60 -2.55 -8.27
N GLY A 289 14.88 -3.62 -8.58
CA GLY A 289 13.43 -3.70 -8.43
C GLY A 289 12.97 -3.46 -7.00
N ASN A 290 13.68 -4.02 -6.01
CA ASN A 290 13.39 -3.83 -4.59
C ASN A 290 13.77 -2.42 -4.11
N LEU A 291 14.94 -1.91 -4.48
CA LEU A 291 15.39 -0.54 -4.19
C LEU A 291 14.41 0.52 -4.73
N ASN A 292 14.01 0.39 -6.00
CA ASN A 292 13.07 1.33 -6.63
C ASN A 292 11.75 1.44 -5.86
N ILE A 293 11.25 0.35 -5.27
CA ILE A 293 10.02 0.39 -4.45
C ILE A 293 10.21 1.28 -3.22
N VAL A 294 11.38 1.24 -2.60
CA VAL A 294 11.66 2.04 -1.41
C VAL A 294 11.93 3.50 -1.78
N GLU A 295 12.72 3.76 -2.82
CA GLU A 295 13.08 5.12 -3.24
C GLU A 295 11.88 5.92 -3.72
N TYR A 296 11.08 5.33 -4.60
CA TYR A 296 9.91 6.01 -5.17
C TYR A 296 8.67 5.88 -4.29
N GLY A 297 8.59 4.83 -3.46
CA GLY A 297 7.48 4.62 -2.54
C GLY A 297 7.62 5.42 -1.26
N GLY A 298 8.82 5.67 -0.77
CA GLY A 298 9.09 6.34 0.50
C GLY A 298 8.81 5.44 1.70
N GLY A 299 9.85 5.12 2.48
CA GLY A 299 9.82 4.12 3.54
C GLY A 299 8.80 4.35 4.67
N VAL A 300 8.25 5.55 4.78
CA VAL A 300 7.18 5.87 5.75
C VAL A 300 5.90 5.07 5.56
N HIS A 301 5.64 4.60 4.34
CA HIS A 301 4.45 3.79 4.06
C HIS A 301 4.54 2.41 4.69
N ASN A 302 5.74 1.85 4.85
CA ASN A 302 5.97 0.58 5.53
C ASN A 302 7.45 0.38 5.90
N LYS A 303 7.91 1.00 7.01
CA LYS A 303 9.33 0.97 7.42
C LYS A 303 9.91 -0.44 7.45
N LYS A 304 9.20 -1.38 8.06
CA LYS A 304 9.70 -2.75 8.23
C LYS A 304 9.92 -3.42 6.88
N TYR A 305 8.92 -3.35 6.00
CA TYR A 305 9.04 -3.93 4.66
C TYR A 305 10.09 -3.21 3.80
N SER A 306 10.23 -1.88 3.93
CA SER A 306 11.27 -1.12 3.25
C SER A 306 12.68 -1.55 3.64
N VAL A 307 12.95 -1.77 4.93
CA VAL A 307 14.26 -2.29 5.37
C VAL A 307 14.49 -3.68 4.79
N THR A 308 13.50 -4.60 4.87
CA THR A 308 13.63 -5.95 4.29
C THR A 308 13.84 -5.94 2.77
N LEU A 309 13.25 -4.99 2.04
CA LEU A 309 13.49 -4.81 0.61
C LEU A 309 14.92 -4.33 0.32
N ILE A 310 15.44 -3.43 1.15
CA ILE A 310 16.82 -2.93 1.03
C ILE A 310 17.79 -4.08 1.32
N ASP A 311 17.59 -4.81 2.42
CA ASP A 311 18.43 -5.96 2.79
C ASP A 311 18.46 -6.99 1.65
N ALA A 312 17.28 -7.35 1.10
CA ALA A 312 17.21 -8.28 -0.04
C ALA A 312 17.83 -7.72 -1.33
N ALA A 313 17.85 -6.39 -1.50
CA ALA A 313 18.55 -5.78 -2.62
C ALA A 313 20.07 -5.88 -2.46
N MET A 314 20.58 -5.59 -1.27
CA MET A 314 22.01 -5.75 -0.93
C MET A 314 22.46 -7.19 -1.17
N THR A 315 21.72 -8.17 -0.62
CA THR A 315 22.01 -9.60 -0.86
C THR A 315 22.01 -9.95 -2.34
N SER A 316 21.06 -9.42 -3.14
CA SER A 316 21.07 -9.68 -4.58
C SER A 316 22.31 -9.12 -5.28
N PHE A 317 22.85 -7.99 -4.83
CA PHE A 317 24.06 -7.42 -5.40
C PHE A 317 25.32 -8.14 -4.92
N GLU A 318 25.37 -8.52 -3.64
CA GLU A 318 26.45 -9.33 -3.07
C GLU A 318 26.50 -10.70 -3.76
N ASP A 319 25.38 -11.40 -3.90
CA ASP A 319 25.28 -12.68 -4.63
C ASP A 319 25.78 -12.55 -6.08
N ALA A 320 25.56 -11.40 -6.73
CA ALA A 320 26.03 -11.14 -8.09
C ALA A 320 27.56 -10.92 -8.15
N ILE A 321 28.14 -10.32 -7.11
CA ILE A 321 29.59 -10.19 -6.95
C ILE A 321 30.19 -11.58 -6.70
N ASP A 322 29.65 -12.32 -5.74
CA ASP A 322 30.15 -13.64 -5.32
C ASP A 322 30.08 -14.67 -6.46
N LEU A 323 29.02 -14.63 -7.29
CA LEU A 323 28.89 -15.49 -8.47
C LEU A 323 30.02 -15.27 -9.50
N LEU A 324 30.60 -14.08 -9.51
CA LEU A 324 31.62 -13.64 -10.45
C LEU A 324 33.00 -13.49 -9.83
N ALA A 325 33.11 -13.68 -8.50
CA ALA A 325 34.39 -13.83 -7.85
C ALA A 325 35.07 -15.07 -8.44
N GLU A 326 36.31 -14.91 -8.86
CA GLU A 326 37.15 -16.07 -9.13
C GLU A 326 37.22 -16.86 -7.81
N GLU A 327 37.07 -18.18 -7.86
CA GLU A 327 37.50 -19.01 -6.74
C GLU A 327 38.97 -18.63 -6.54
N GLU A 328 39.31 -17.88 -5.48
CA GLU A 328 40.66 -17.97 -4.93
C GLU A 328 40.83 -19.47 -4.71
N GLU A 329 41.66 -20.12 -5.54
CA GLU A 329 42.09 -21.48 -5.24
C GLU A 329 42.56 -21.42 -3.79
N GLU A 330 41.85 -22.11 -2.89
CA GLU A 330 42.31 -22.30 -1.52
C GLU A 330 43.68 -22.93 -1.66
N GLY A 331 44.73 -22.10 -1.54
CA GLY A 331 46.11 -22.55 -1.57
C GLY A 331 46.22 -23.73 -0.62
N VAL A 332 46.75 -24.83 -1.11
CA VAL A 332 46.73 -26.08 -0.36
C VAL A 332 47.64 -25.94 0.85
N GLU A 333 47.05 -25.68 2.02
CA GLU A 333 47.78 -25.56 3.27
C GLU A 333 48.14 -26.97 3.77
N VAL A 334 49.41 -27.34 3.65
CA VAL A 334 49.96 -28.58 4.20
C VAL A 334 50.58 -28.32 5.56
N ASP A 335 50.44 -29.26 6.50
CA ASP A 335 51.06 -29.18 7.84
C ASP A 335 52.56 -29.50 7.78
N CYS A 336 53.29 -28.65 7.06
CA CYS A 336 54.73 -28.68 6.88
C CYS A 336 55.33 -27.29 7.05
N GLU A 337 56.55 -27.23 7.57
CA GLU A 337 57.34 -26.02 7.74
C GLU A 337 58.70 -26.20 7.06
N CYS A 338 59.31 -25.08 6.64
CA CYS A 338 60.67 -25.09 6.11
C CYS A 338 61.68 -24.85 7.23
N SER A 339 62.68 -25.71 7.31
CA SER A 339 63.82 -25.58 8.22
C SER A 339 65.11 -25.90 7.47
N ASP A 340 66.00 -24.90 7.36
CA ASP A 340 67.26 -25.00 6.61
C ASP A 340 67.06 -25.42 5.13
N GLY A 341 66.05 -24.85 4.45
CA GLY A 341 65.73 -25.19 3.05
C GLY A 341 65.21 -26.61 2.84
N LYS A 342 64.70 -27.27 3.89
CA LYS A 342 64.06 -28.58 3.82
C LYS A 342 62.66 -28.54 4.40
N LEU A 343 61.75 -29.21 3.73
CA LEU A 343 60.38 -29.43 4.16
C LEU A 343 60.36 -30.42 5.33
N ASP A 344 59.88 -29.99 6.50
CA ASP A 344 59.62 -30.82 7.68
C ASP A 344 58.11 -30.83 7.95
N CYS A 345 57.51 -32.02 8.06
CA CYS A 345 56.06 -32.16 8.15
C CYS A 345 55.67 -32.85 9.45
N ALA A 346 54.51 -32.45 10.01
CA ALA A 346 54.07 -32.88 11.34
C ALA A 346 53.88 -34.41 11.47
N ASP A 347 53.43 -35.07 10.39
CA ASP A 347 53.27 -36.52 10.34
C ASP A 347 53.44 -37.12 8.92
N GLU A 348 53.27 -38.43 8.79
CA GLU A 348 53.41 -39.13 7.51
C GLU A 348 52.24 -38.88 6.54
N ASP A 349 51.08 -38.47 7.06
CA ASP A 349 49.93 -38.11 6.22
C ASP A 349 50.17 -36.74 5.59
N ALA A 350 50.67 -35.75 6.35
CA ALA A 350 51.11 -34.44 5.87
C ALA A 350 52.25 -34.53 4.84
N LYS A 351 53.19 -35.47 5.00
CA LYS A 351 54.22 -35.73 3.96
C LYS A 351 53.63 -36.29 2.67
N ALA A 352 52.63 -37.17 2.78
CA ALA A 352 51.97 -37.74 1.61
C ALA A 352 51.16 -36.67 0.87
N GLU A 353 50.52 -35.78 1.62
CA GLU A 353 49.79 -34.62 1.12
C GLU A 353 50.72 -33.62 0.43
N ALA A 354 51.79 -33.18 1.10
CA ALA A 354 52.80 -32.29 0.52
C ALA A 354 53.44 -32.84 -0.76
N LYS A 355 53.61 -34.16 -0.85
CA LYS A 355 54.10 -34.81 -2.07
C LYS A 355 53.05 -34.85 -3.20
N THR A 356 51.77 -34.92 -2.84
CA THR A 356 50.66 -34.93 -3.80
C THR A 356 50.54 -33.57 -4.50
N TYR A 357 50.80 -32.49 -3.76
CA TYR A 357 50.75 -31.11 -4.22
C TYR A 357 52.14 -30.52 -4.56
N GLU A 358 53.15 -31.37 -4.74
CA GLU A 358 54.53 -30.98 -5.08
C GLU A 358 55.09 -29.79 -4.26
N CYS A 359 54.85 -29.78 -2.96
CA CYS A 359 55.28 -28.69 -2.08
C CYS A 359 56.80 -28.63 -1.89
N ALA A 360 57.34 -27.42 -1.91
CA ALA A 360 58.77 -27.12 -1.78
C ALA A 360 59.00 -25.87 -0.91
N CYS A 361 60.23 -25.70 -0.43
CA CYS A 361 60.66 -24.48 0.25
C CYS A 361 61.16 -23.46 -0.77
N ASP A 362 60.70 -22.22 -0.67
CA ASP A 362 61.23 -21.10 -1.45
C ASP A 362 62.51 -20.50 -0.83
N ASP A 363 63.04 -19.44 -1.46
CA ASP A 363 64.26 -18.76 -1.02
C ASP A 363 64.10 -17.99 0.31
N GLU A 364 62.87 -17.83 0.81
CA GLU A 364 62.53 -17.16 2.07
C GLU A 364 62.13 -18.15 3.19
N ASP A 365 62.35 -19.46 2.98
CA ASP A 365 61.93 -20.56 3.88
C ASP A 365 60.40 -20.60 4.10
N TYR A 366 59.60 -20.30 3.07
CA TYR A 366 58.16 -20.58 3.05
C TYR A 366 57.84 -21.83 2.23
N VAL A 367 56.80 -22.55 2.64
CA VAL A 367 56.25 -23.69 1.90
C VAL A 367 55.39 -23.17 0.75
N VAL A 368 55.65 -23.66 -0.47
CA VAL A 368 54.92 -23.33 -1.70
C VAL A 368 54.54 -24.63 -2.40
N CYS A 369 53.29 -24.79 -2.86
CA CYS A 369 52.78 -26.03 -3.44
C CYS A 369 52.32 -25.83 -4.90
N GLN A 370 52.52 -26.84 -5.76
CA GLN A 370 51.92 -26.80 -7.10
C GLN A 370 50.43 -27.10 -7.03
N GLY A 371 49.66 -26.12 -7.48
CA GLY A 371 48.28 -25.83 -7.08
C GLY A 371 48.05 -24.33 -6.90
N ASP A 372 49.12 -23.52 -6.94
CA ASP A 372 49.14 -22.05 -6.86
C ASP A 372 49.35 -21.34 -8.24
N GLU A 373 48.87 -21.87 -9.39
CA GLU A 373 49.02 -21.20 -10.72
C GLU A 373 47.73 -20.95 -11.50
#